data_AF-A0A9E3WBW3-F1
#
_entry.id   AF-A0A9E3WBW3-F1
#
_cell.length_a   1.000
_cell.length_b   1.000
_cell.length_c   1.000
_cell.angle_alpha   90.00
_cell.angle_beta   90.00
_cell.angle_gamma   90.00
#
_symmetry.space_group_name_H-M   'P 1'
#
loop_
_entity.id
_entity.type
_entity.pdbx_description
1 polymer ?
#
loop_
_entity_poly.entity_id
_entity_poly.type
_entity_poly.pdbx_seq_one_letter_code
_entity_poly.pdbx_strand_id
1 'polypeptide(L)'
;METIKMPPALNRRLLLTYLTMSMVTCTVFGQLRPEGRGRFGAGGPSGFGGGGPLELLQRADVQAELELLDDQKEELSAAIARFAERRREVLGKFAEQFRNRDAASDADREALRTEVQEAFRVLNSGVEEELRFLLPHQRKRLAQLEIQFRLRGVGGLGALGSREIGEQLAVTDMQRETLRIKAIELGREFSKKVAALRNEMQEQLLAELNADQRTKFQEMLGSPFEFQDRSLGRPREAGDDQ
;
A
#
# COMPACT_ATOMS: atom_id res chain seq x y z
N MET A 1 -37.82 -31.13 -6.13
CA MET A 1 -36.91 -30.70 -7.21
C MET A 1 -37.70 -30.73 -8.50
N GLU A 2 -38.24 -29.57 -8.89
CA GLU A 2 -39.00 -29.40 -10.12
C GLU A 2 -38.06 -29.36 -11.33
N THR A 3 -38.38 -30.16 -12.33
CA THR A 3 -37.63 -30.26 -13.58
C THR A 3 -38.22 -29.30 -14.62
N ILE A 4 -37.46 -28.28 -14.97
CA ILE A 4 -37.80 -27.34 -16.05
C ILE A 4 -37.64 -28.07 -17.39
N LYS A 5 -38.77 -28.35 -18.04
CA LYS A 5 -38.86 -28.84 -19.42
C LYS A 5 -38.68 -27.65 -20.38
N MET A 6 -37.59 -27.62 -21.16
CA MET A 6 -37.50 -26.76 -22.36
C MET A 6 -37.96 -27.53 -23.61
N PRO A 7 -38.70 -26.90 -24.53
CA PRO A 7 -39.12 -27.52 -25.78
C PRO A 7 -37.99 -27.54 -26.84
N PRO A 8 -37.96 -28.56 -27.72
CA PRO A 8 -36.93 -28.73 -28.73
C PRO A 8 -37.30 -28.04 -30.05
N ALA A 9 -36.25 -27.77 -30.83
CA ALA A 9 -36.25 -27.49 -32.26
C ALA A 9 -36.75 -26.12 -32.72
N LEU A 10 -35.80 -25.21 -32.97
CA LEU A 10 -35.88 -24.34 -34.14
C LEU A 10 -34.48 -24.15 -34.76
N ASN A 11 -34.31 -24.77 -35.92
CA ASN A 11 -33.50 -24.31 -37.06
C ASN A 11 -31.97 -24.44 -37.02
N ARG A 12 -31.51 -25.69 -37.18
CA ARG A 12 -30.36 -26.02 -38.03
C ARG A 12 -30.70 -25.69 -39.49
N ARG A 13 -30.44 -24.46 -39.94
CA ARG A 13 -30.30 -24.06 -41.37
C ARG A 13 -30.03 -22.56 -41.41
N LEU A 14 -28.74 -22.20 -41.34
CA LEU A 14 -28.14 -20.99 -41.91
C LEU A 14 -26.63 -21.07 -41.65
N LEU A 15 -26.01 -21.96 -42.41
CA LEU A 15 -24.58 -22.05 -42.63
C LEU A 15 -24.33 -21.41 -44.01
N LEU A 16 -23.25 -20.63 -44.12
CA LEU A 16 -22.71 -19.97 -45.33
C LEU A 16 -23.26 -18.58 -45.71
N THR A 17 -22.51 -17.56 -45.30
CA THR A 17 -22.02 -16.35 -46.02
C THR A 17 -21.93 -15.24 -44.96
N TYR A 18 -20.75 -14.86 -44.45
CA TYR A 18 -19.85 -13.90 -45.10
C TYR A 18 -18.40 -14.10 -44.64
N LEU A 19 -17.57 -14.50 -45.60
CA LEU A 19 -16.12 -14.37 -45.62
C LEU A 19 -15.76 -12.94 -46.08
N THR A 20 -14.63 -12.42 -45.60
CA THR A 20 -13.86 -11.25 -46.07
C THR A 20 -14.47 -9.84 -45.91
N MET A 21 -13.99 -9.09 -44.91
CA MET A 21 -13.25 -7.85 -45.21
C MET A 21 -12.33 -7.48 -44.03
N SER A 22 -11.03 -7.72 -44.23
CA SER A 22 -9.95 -7.11 -43.46
C SER A 22 -9.89 -5.63 -43.82
N MET A 23 -10.14 -4.75 -42.85
CA MET A 23 -9.55 -3.42 -42.83
C MET A 23 -8.90 -3.20 -41.47
N VAL A 24 -7.60 -3.45 -41.46
CA VAL A 24 -6.64 -2.86 -40.54
C VAL A 24 -6.71 -1.35 -40.73
N THR A 25 -7.34 -0.66 -39.79
CA THR A 25 -7.08 0.76 -39.53
C THR A 25 -6.31 0.83 -38.21
N CYS A 26 -4.98 0.78 -38.32
CA CYS A 26 -4.10 1.21 -37.25
C CYS A 26 -4.24 2.73 -37.10
N THR A 27 -5.26 3.19 -36.37
CA THR A 27 -5.18 4.51 -35.73
C THR A 27 -4.19 4.39 -34.58
N VAL A 28 -3.01 4.92 -34.83
CA VAL A 28 -1.97 5.24 -33.86
C VAL A 28 -2.60 6.12 -32.76
N PHE A 29 -3.03 5.51 -31.66
CA PHE A 29 -3.12 6.19 -30.38
C PHE A 29 -1.74 6.17 -29.75
N GLY A 30 -0.92 7.12 -30.18
CA GLY A 30 0.15 7.65 -29.35
C GLY A 30 -0.47 8.46 -28.22
N GLN A 31 0.14 8.38 -27.04
CA GLN A 31 -0.28 9.01 -25.77
C GLN A 31 -1.44 8.31 -25.07
N LEU A 32 -1.08 7.42 -24.13
CA LEU A 32 -1.54 7.47 -22.74
C LEU A 32 -0.63 6.52 -21.94
N ARG A 33 0.46 7.08 -21.37
CA ARG A 33 1.00 6.52 -20.14
C ARG A 33 -0.11 6.63 -19.09
N PRO A 34 -0.31 5.58 -18.30
CA PRO A 34 0.28 5.64 -16.98
C PRO A 34 1.17 4.44 -16.79
N GLU A 35 2.47 4.71 -16.61
CA GLU A 35 3.37 3.80 -15.91
C GLU A 35 2.70 3.40 -14.61
N GLY A 36 2.25 2.14 -14.58
CA GLY A 36 1.58 1.51 -13.47
C GLY A 36 2.48 1.52 -12.25
N ARG A 37 2.26 2.55 -11.44
CA ARG A 37 2.38 2.67 -10.00
C ARG A 37 2.12 1.34 -9.27
N GLY A 38 3.09 0.44 -9.30
CA GLY A 38 3.22 -0.72 -8.42
C GLY A 38 4.04 -0.38 -7.18
N ARG A 39 3.62 0.67 -6.47
CA ARG A 39 4.28 1.11 -5.23
C ARG A 39 3.78 0.29 -4.04
N PHE A 40 4.21 -0.96 -3.97
CA PHE A 40 4.11 -1.80 -2.76
C PHE A 40 5.47 -2.40 -2.37
N GLY A 41 6.55 -1.70 -2.73
CA GLY A 41 7.89 -1.88 -2.17
C GLY A 41 8.15 -0.82 -1.11
N ALA A 42 8.81 -1.21 -0.02
CA ALA A 42 9.25 -0.33 1.05
C ALA A 42 9.86 0.98 0.50
N GLY A 43 9.34 2.14 0.91
CA GLY A 43 9.95 3.44 0.59
C GLY A 43 9.23 4.34 -0.42
N GLY A 44 7.89 4.31 -0.47
CA GLY A 44 7.12 5.37 -1.12
C GLY A 44 6.82 6.61 -0.28
N PRO A 45 6.35 7.76 -0.84
CA PRO A 45 5.62 8.77 -0.08
C PRO A 45 4.46 8.24 0.75
N SER A 46 3.93 7.06 0.43
CA SER A 46 2.99 6.33 1.29
C SER A 46 3.61 5.84 2.61
N GLY A 47 4.94 5.83 2.73
CA GLY A 47 5.70 5.46 3.93
C GLY A 47 6.12 6.63 4.82
N PHE A 48 5.79 7.88 4.43
CA PHE A 48 6.14 9.08 5.19
C PHE A 48 4.98 9.65 6.02
N GLY A 49 3.80 8.99 6.06
CA GLY A 49 2.68 9.48 6.87
C GLY A 49 1.32 8.95 6.48
N GLY A 50 1.22 7.68 6.07
CA GLY A 50 -0.05 6.96 5.94
C GLY A 50 -0.25 6.09 7.18
N GLY A 51 -1.22 6.42 8.01
CA GLY A 51 -1.53 5.75 9.27
C GLY A 51 -1.36 6.66 10.47
N GLY A 52 -2.37 7.50 10.72
CA GLY A 52 -2.50 8.29 11.95
C GLY A 52 -3.95 8.53 12.35
N PRO A 53 -4.20 9.17 13.51
CA PRO A 53 -5.55 9.36 14.07
C PRO A 53 -6.53 10.04 13.11
N LEU A 54 -6.07 11.07 12.39
CA LEU A 54 -6.89 11.82 11.41
C LEU A 54 -7.27 10.99 10.18
N GLU A 55 -6.51 9.96 9.82
CA GLU A 55 -6.86 9.05 8.73
C GLU A 55 -7.94 8.06 9.18
N LEU A 56 -7.87 7.58 10.42
CA LEU A 56 -8.90 6.71 11.00
C LEU A 56 -10.24 7.44 11.13
N LEU A 57 -10.22 8.68 11.58
CA LEU A 57 -11.43 9.49 11.73
C LEU A 57 -12.15 9.77 10.40
N GLN A 58 -11.49 9.65 9.24
CA GLN A 58 -12.16 9.79 7.94
C GLN A 58 -13.09 8.62 7.61
N ARG A 59 -12.96 7.49 8.32
CA ARG A 59 -13.76 6.31 8.04
C ARG A 59 -15.12 6.40 8.75
N ALA A 60 -16.19 6.15 8.01
CA ALA A 60 -17.55 6.22 8.54
C ALA A 60 -17.80 5.24 9.71
N ASP A 61 -17.18 4.05 9.68
CA ASP A 61 -17.27 3.07 10.76
C ASP A 61 -16.64 3.57 12.07
N VAL A 62 -15.50 4.24 11.98
CA VAL A 62 -14.84 4.88 13.14
C VAL A 62 -15.64 6.07 13.64
N GLN A 63 -16.19 6.91 12.75
CA GLN A 63 -17.03 8.04 13.17
C GLN A 63 -18.29 7.58 13.91
N ALA A 64 -18.91 6.49 13.44
CA ALA A 64 -20.07 5.90 14.09
C ALA A 64 -19.71 5.29 15.46
N GLU A 65 -18.59 4.55 15.55
CA GLU A 65 -18.07 3.99 16.80
C GLU A 65 -17.74 5.06 17.85
N LEU A 66 -17.31 6.25 17.40
CA LEU A 66 -17.02 7.39 18.27
C LEU A 66 -18.24 8.29 18.50
N GLU A 67 -19.40 7.96 17.90
CA GLU A 67 -20.64 8.72 17.98
C GLU A 67 -20.41 10.22 17.67
N LEU A 68 -19.64 10.51 16.61
CA LEU A 68 -19.32 11.90 16.27
C LEU A 68 -20.59 12.68 15.92
N LEU A 69 -20.79 13.80 16.61
CA LEU A 69 -21.84 14.78 16.32
C LEU A 69 -21.53 15.53 15.03
N ASP A 70 -22.53 16.15 14.42
CA ASP A 70 -22.36 16.83 13.13
C ASP A 70 -21.37 18.01 13.23
N ASP A 71 -21.44 18.80 14.31
CA ASP A 71 -20.46 19.86 14.60
C ASP A 71 -19.02 19.31 14.69
N GLN A 72 -18.84 18.11 15.26
CA GLN A 72 -17.53 17.47 15.35
C GLN A 72 -17.04 16.94 13.99
N LYS A 73 -17.94 16.56 13.08
CA LYS A 73 -17.58 16.16 11.72
C LYS A 73 -17.14 17.37 10.89
N GLU A 74 -17.79 18.51 11.06
CA GLU A 74 -17.37 19.76 10.44
C GLU A 74 -15.97 20.18 10.91
N GLU A 75 -15.72 20.13 12.22
CA GLU A 75 -14.39 20.38 12.79
C GLU A 75 -13.34 19.37 12.32
N LEU A 76 -13.71 18.09 12.18
CA LEU A 76 -12.84 17.07 11.60
C LEU A 76 -12.45 17.42 10.16
N SER A 77 -13.40 17.85 9.33
CA SER A 77 -13.13 18.29 7.95
C SER A 77 -12.17 19.49 7.94
N ALA A 78 -12.37 20.46 8.82
CA ALA A 78 -11.49 21.61 8.95
C ALA A 78 -10.07 21.21 9.43
N ALA A 79 -9.98 20.31 10.41
CA ALA A 79 -8.72 19.75 10.92
C ALA A 79 -7.93 19.01 9.83
N ILE A 80 -8.62 18.20 9.01
CA ILE A 80 -8.01 17.50 7.87
C ILE A 80 -7.47 18.50 6.85
N ALA A 81 -8.23 19.57 6.53
CA ALA A 81 -7.79 20.60 5.59
C ALA A 81 -6.53 21.32 6.10
N ARG A 82 -6.53 21.79 7.35
CA ARG A 82 -5.37 22.43 7.99
C ARG A 82 -4.16 21.50 8.02
N PHE A 83 -4.35 20.23 8.38
CA PHE A 83 -3.27 19.26 8.40
C PHE A 83 -2.73 18.98 6.99
N ALA A 84 -3.60 18.90 5.99
CA ALA A 84 -3.20 18.69 4.59
C ALA A 84 -2.39 19.87 4.04
N GLU A 85 -2.73 21.11 4.40
CA GLU A 85 -1.96 22.30 4.05
C GLU A 85 -0.57 22.28 4.68
N ARG A 86 -0.47 22.06 6.00
CA ARG A 86 0.84 21.94 6.68
C ARG A 86 1.69 20.82 6.10
N ARG A 87 1.07 19.68 5.79
CA ARG A 87 1.76 18.57 5.12
C ARG A 87 2.26 18.97 3.73
N ARG A 88 1.47 19.71 2.96
CA ARG A 88 1.87 20.23 1.64
C ARG A 88 3.05 21.19 1.77
N GLU A 89 3.04 22.07 2.75
CA GLU A 89 4.16 22.98 3.03
C GLU A 89 5.44 22.23 3.39
N VAL A 90 5.35 21.26 4.31
CA VAL A 90 6.49 20.40 4.69
C VAL A 90 7.04 19.69 3.47
N LEU A 91 6.20 19.02 2.67
CA LEU A 91 6.63 18.36 1.44
C LEU A 91 7.18 19.33 0.40
N GLY A 92 6.65 20.55 0.34
CA GLY A 92 7.13 21.64 -0.52
C GLY A 92 8.58 22.01 -0.22
N LYS A 93 8.99 22.04 1.06
CA LYS A 93 10.38 22.31 1.49
C LYS A 93 11.39 21.28 0.97
N PHE A 94 10.92 20.06 0.70
CA PHE A 94 11.75 18.96 0.20
C PHE A 94 11.54 18.68 -1.29
N ALA A 95 10.73 19.48 -2.00
CA ALA A 95 10.30 19.18 -3.36
C ALA A 95 11.45 19.15 -4.37
N GLU A 96 12.51 19.92 -4.15
CA GLU A 96 13.71 19.91 -5.01
C GLU A 96 14.61 18.71 -4.70
N GLN A 97 14.84 18.44 -3.42
CA GLN A 97 15.62 17.29 -2.95
C GLN A 97 14.98 15.97 -3.39
N PHE A 98 13.64 15.88 -3.38
CA PHE A 98 12.93 14.73 -3.92
C PHE A 98 13.05 14.60 -5.44
N ARG A 99 13.06 15.72 -6.18
CA ARG A 99 13.24 15.71 -7.65
C ARG A 99 14.65 15.24 -8.04
N ASN A 100 15.66 15.61 -7.26
CA ASN A 100 17.06 15.29 -7.53
C ASN A 100 17.57 14.04 -6.79
N ARG A 101 16.71 13.34 -6.05
CA ARG A 101 17.06 12.20 -5.17
C ARG A 101 17.81 11.09 -5.91
N ASP A 102 17.42 10.81 -7.15
CA ASP A 102 18.00 9.69 -7.91
C ASP A 102 19.40 10.03 -8.44
N ALA A 103 19.76 11.33 -8.54
CA ALA A 103 21.10 11.80 -8.84
C ALA A 103 21.97 12.04 -7.60
N ALA A 104 21.37 12.03 -6.40
CA ALA A 104 22.07 12.26 -5.13
C ALA A 104 22.89 11.04 -4.69
N SER A 105 23.95 11.28 -3.90
CA SER A 105 24.74 10.20 -3.30
C SER A 105 23.92 9.44 -2.24
N ASP A 106 24.36 8.24 -1.86
CA ASP A 106 23.67 7.46 -0.82
C ASP A 106 23.69 8.16 0.54
N ALA A 107 24.77 8.90 0.85
CA ALA A 107 24.85 9.71 2.06
C ALA A 107 23.82 10.84 2.05
N ASP A 108 23.66 11.53 0.91
CA ASP A 108 22.67 12.62 0.75
C ASP A 108 21.24 12.08 0.84
N ARG A 109 20.99 10.89 0.31
CA ARG A 109 19.67 10.23 0.39
C ARG A 109 19.30 9.88 1.83
N GLU A 110 20.25 9.39 2.63
CA GLU A 110 20.01 9.06 4.04
C GLU A 110 19.84 10.33 4.88
N ALA A 111 20.63 11.38 4.61
CA ALA A 111 20.45 12.68 5.24
C ALA A 111 19.05 13.25 4.94
N LEU A 112 18.65 13.25 3.67
CA LEU A 112 17.31 13.68 3.25
C LEU A 112 16.21 12.86 3.94
N ARG A 113 16.38 11.55 4.03
CA ARG A 113 15.42 10.69 4.72
C ARG A 113 15.27 11.08 6.19
N THR A 114 16.37 11.31 6.88
CA THR A 114 16.39 11.72 8.29
C THR A 114 15.70 13.07 8.48
N GLU A 115 16.02 14.05 7.62
CA GLU A 115 15.44 15.38 7.67
C GLU A 115 13.93 15.35 7.42
N VAL A 116 13.49 14.60 6.41
CA VAL A 116 12.06 14.40 6.13
C VAL A 116 11.38 13.70 7.30
N GLN A 117 11.98 12.65 7.87
CA GLN A 117 11.42 11.96 9.03
C GLN A 117 11.21 12.89 10.22
N GLU A 118 12.19 13.73 10.53
CA GLU A 118 12.07 14.68 11.64
C GLU A 118 11.02 15.76 11.35
N ALA A 119 10.96 16.28 10.11
CA ALA A 119 9.94 17.24 9.73
C ALA A 119 8.52 16.67 9.86
N PHE A 120 8.33 15.40 9.47
CA PHE A 120 7.05 14.70 9.66
C PHE A 120 6.77 14.36 11.13
N ARG A 121 7.80 14.09 11.94
CA ARG A 121 7.63 13.93 13.39
C ARG A 121 7.10 15.20 14.04
N VAL A 122 7.67 16.35 13.67
CA VAL A 122 7.21 17.67 14.14
C VAL A 122 5.79 17.96 13.63
N LEU A 123 5.48 17.63 12.38
CA LEU A 123 4.11 17.77 11.86
C LEU A 123 3.11 16.92 12.66
N ASN A 124 3.49 15.68 12.99
CA ASN A 124 2.62 14.73 13.68
C ASN A 124 2.44 15.05 15.18
N SER A 125 3.39 15.72 15.83
CA SER A 125 3.20 16.15 17.23
C SER A 125 2.07 17.17 17.39
N GLY A 126 1.73 17.91 16.32
CA GLY A 126 0.59 18.83 16.30
C GLY A 126 -0.77 18.17 16.08
N VAL A 127 -0.84 16.84 15.89
CA VAL A 127 -2.12 16.15 15.63
C VAL A 127 -3.02 16.19 16.86
N GLU A 128 -2.49 16.05 18.08
CA GLU A 128 -3.30 16.05 19.30
C GLU A 128 -4.08 17.37 19.48
N GLU A 129 -3.48 18.48 19.07
CA GLU A 129 -4.11 19.80 19.09
C GLU A 129 -5.30 19.88 18.13
N GLU A 130 -5.19 19.27 16.95
CA GLU A 130 -6.28 19.17 15.98
C GLU A 130 -7.43 18.26 16.46
N LEU A 131 -7.20 17.43 17.48
CA LEU A 131 -8.20 16.51 18.03
C LEU A 131 -8.91 17.06 19.28
N ARG A 132 -8.68 18.34 19.63
CA ARG A 132 -9.29 18.96 20.83
C ARG A 132 -10.81 19.08 20.77
N PHE A 133 -11.41 19.09 19.58
CA PHE A 133 -12.87 19.08 19.40
C PHE A 133 -13.52 17.76 19.82
N LEU A 134 -12.74 16.68 19.94
CA LEU A 134 -13.22 15.41 20.48
C LEU A 134 -13.35 15.50 22.01
N LEU A 135 -14.31 14.76 22.56
CA LEU A 135 -14.42 14.59 24.00
C LEU A 135 -13.29 13.68 24.53
N PRO A 136 -12.89 13.78 25.81
CA PRO A 136 -11.82 12.94 26.35
C PRO A 136 -12.02 11.44 26.16
N HIS A 137 -13.25 10.94 26.27
CA HIS A 137 -13.57 9.53 26.06
C HIS A 137 -13.46 9.12 24.58
N GLN A 138 -13.82 10.01 23.63
CA GLN A 138 -13.67 9.78 22.19
C GLN A 138 -12.19 9.72 21.80
N ARG A 139 -11.34 10.61 22.32
CA ARG A 139 -9.88 10.53 22.09
C ARG A 139 -9.29 9.23 22.63
N LYS A 140 -9.68 8.82 23.84
CA LYS A 140 -9.25 7.54 24.42
C LYS A 140 -9.67 6.36 23.54
N ARG A 141 -10.91 6.36 23.03
CA ARG A 141 -11.40 5.29 22.16
C ARG A 141 -10.69 5.30 20.81
N LEU A 142 -10.45 6.47 20.22
CA LEU A 142 -9.70 6.61 18.99
C LEU A 142 -8.27 6.04 19.11
N ALA A 143 -7.56 6.31 20.20
CA ALA A 143 -6.24 5.74 20.45
C ALA A 143 -6.28 4.20 20.51
N GLN A 144 -7.32 3.61 21.13
CA GLN A 144 -7.51 2.16 21.12
C GLN A 144 -7.77 1.61 19.72
N LEU A 145 -8.60 2.29 18.93
CA LEU A 145 -8.89 1.91 17.54
C LEU A 145 -7.64 2.01 16.67
N GLU A 146 -6.78 2.99 16.91
CA GLU A 146 -5.51 3.13 16.22
C GLU A 146 -4.57 1.97 16.49
N ILE A 147 -4.44 1.54 17.75
CA ILE A 147 -3.65 0.35 18.11
C ILE A 147 -4.23 -0.88 17.39
N GLN A 148 -5.55 -1.08 17.44
CA GLN A 148 -6.21 -2.21 16.77
C GLN A 148 -6.02 -2.17 15.25
N PHE A 149 -6.12 -0.99 14.65
CA PHE A 149 -5.96 -0.80 13.21
C PHE A 149 -4.52 -1.11 12.78
N ARG A 150 -3.53 -0.60 13.51
CA ARG A 150 -2.11 -0.88 13.28
C ARG A 150 -1.81 -2.38 13.40
N LEU A 151 -2.40 -3.07 14.38
CA LEU A 151 -2.24 -4.52 14.58
C LEU A 151 -2.83 -5.37 13.45
N ARG A 152 -3.88 -4.90 12.75
CA ARG A 152 -4.51 -5.64 11.64
C ARG A 152 -3.72 -5.61 10.33
N GLY A 153 -2.84 -4.62 10.13
CA GLY A 153 -2.06 -4.49 8.91
C GLY A 153 -0.88 -5.47 8.81
N VAL A 154 -0.27 -5.57 7.63
CA VAL A 154 0.99 -6.32 7.42
C VAL A 154 2.13 -5.79 8.31
N GLY A 155 2.02 -4.54 8.77
CA GLY A 155 2.91 -3.92 9.78
C GLY A 155 2.54 -4.22 11.25
N GLY A 156 1.50 -5.01 11.54
CA GLY A 156 1.05 -5.33 12.89
C GLY A 156 2.10 -6.05 13.74
N LEU A 157 3.03 -6.76 13.09
CA LEU A 157 4.20 -7.35 13.73
C LEU A 157 5.17 -6.31 14.32
N GLY A 158 5.19 -5.10 13.74
CA GLY A 158 6.00 -3.97 14.24
C GLY A 158 5.26 -3.05 15.20
N ALA A 159 3.93 -3.14 15.29
CA ALA A 159 3.12 -2.27 16.15
C ALA A 159 3.48 -2.43 17.63
N LEU A 160 3.74 -3.66 18.09
CA LEU A 160 4.18 -3.95 19.46
C LEU A 160 5.57 -3.36 19.78
N GLY A 161 6.42 -3.16 18.76
CA GLY A 161 7.72 -2.52 18.90
C GLY A 161 7.68 -0.99 18.76
N SER A 162 6.51 -0.41 18.50
CA SER A 162 6.37 1.05 18.41
C SER A 162 6.65 1.69 19.77
N ARG A 163 7.23 2.89 19.76
CA ARG A 163 7.64 3.58 20.98
C ARG A 163 6.48 3.78 21.96
N GLU A 164 5.33 4.20 21.45
CA GLU A 164 4.13 4.50 22.23
C GLU A 164 3.54 3.26 22.91
N ILE A 165 3.36 2.17 22.18
CA ILE A 165 2.86 0.90 22.75
C ILE A 165 3.91 0.28 23.68
N GLY A 166 5.19 0.36 23.30
CA GLY A 166 6.30 -0.14 24.10
C GLY A 166 6.45 0.57 25.44
N GLU A 167 6.26 1.89 25.49
CA GLU A 167 6.28 2.67 26.74
C GLU A 167 5.09 2.31 27.64
N GLN A 168 3.88 2.18 27.08
CA GLN A 168 2.69 1.76 27.86
C GLN A 168 2.79 0.32 28.40
N LEU A 169 3.43 -0.56 27.63
CA LEU A 169 3.67 -1.96 28.02
C LEU A 169 4.97 -2.15 28.83
N ALA A 170 5.70 -1.07 29.12
CA ALA A 170 7.01 -1.10 29.78
C ALA A 170 7.99 -2.10 29.14
N VAL A 171 7.98 -2.19 27.81
CA VAL A 171 8.85 -3.05 27.02
C VAL A 171 10.30 -2.55 27.15
N THR A 172 11.16 -3.41 27.68
CA THR A 172 12.60 -3.11 27.82
C THR A 172 13.27 -3.02 26.45
N ASP A 173 14.43 -2.36 26.38
CA ASP A 173 15.19 -2.24 25.11
C ASP A 173 15.52 -3.62 24.51
N MET A 174 15.86 -4.59 25.37
CA MET A 174 16.12 -5.97 24.96
C MET A 174 14.87 -6.65 24.38
N GLN A 175 13.70 -6.46 25.01
CA GLN A 175 12.44 -6.99 24.49
C GLN A 175 12.06 -6.32 23.17
N ARG A 176 12.31 -5.01 23.03
CA ARG A 176 12.06 -4.26 21.80
C ARG A 176 12.90 -4.77 20.64
N GLU A 177 14.19 -5.02 20.88
CA GLU A 177 15.06 -5.58 19.85
C GLU A 177 14.65 -7.02 19.48
N THR A 178 14.26 -7.83 20.47
CA THR A 178 13.73 -9.18 20.23
C THR A 178 12.47 -9.15 19.38
N LEU A 179 11.53 -8.25 19.68
CA LEU A 179 10.30 -8.06 18.90
C LEU A 179 10.62 -7.62 17.46
N ARG A 180 11.59 -6.72 17.29
CA ARG A 180 12.04 -6.25 15.97
C ARG A 180 12.60 -7.39 15.13
N ILE A 181 13.50 -8.20 15.70
CA ILE A 181 14.10 -9.35 15.00
C ILE A 181 13.02 -10.34 14.59
N LYS A 182 12.15 -10.74 15.53
CA LYS A 182 11.05 -11.66 15.23
C LYS A 182 10.08 -11.11 14.18
N ALA A 183 9.77 -9.82 14.21
CA ALA A 183 8.92 -9.20 13.21
C ALA A 183 9.53 -9.29 11.80
N ILE A 184 10.86 -9.14 11.67
CA ILE A 184 11.57 -9.30 10.39
C ILE A 184 11.51 -10.75 9.91
N GLU A 185 11.78 -11.71 10.79
CA GLU A 185 11.73 -13.15 10.47
C GLU A 185 10.33 -13.56 10.01
N LEU A 186 9.31 -13.25 10.81
CA LEU A 186 7.92 -13.53 10.49
C LEU A 186 7.46 -12.81 9.21
N GLY A 187 7.92 -11.57 8.99
CA GLY A 187 7.65 -10.83 7.76
C GLY A 187 8.23 -11.52 6.52
N ARG A 188 9.46 -12.05 6.61
CA ARG A 188 10.08 -12.82 5.52
C ARG A 188 9.33 -14.11 5.23
N GLU A 189 8.97 -14.87 6.26
CA GLU A 189 8.17 -16.10 6.11
C GLU A 189 6.80 -15.82 5.51
N PHE A 190 6.11 -14.78 6.00
CA PHE A 190 4.83 -14.34 5.46
C PHE A 190 4.95 -13.98 3.97
N SER A 191 5.99 -13.24 3.60
CA SER A 191 6.23 -12.83 2.21
C SER A 191 6.45 -14.04 1.29
N LYS A 192 7.21 -15.05 1.74
CA LYS A 192 7.38 -16.32 1.02
C LYS A 192 6.05 -17.05 0.83
N LYS A 193 5.23 -17.15 1.88
CA LYS A 193 3.91 -17.81 1.81
C LYS A 193 2.96 -17.08 0.86
N VAL A 194 2.93 -15.75 0.91
CA VAL A 194 2.12 -14.93 0.01
C VAL A 194 2.56 -15.11 -1.45
N ALA A 195 3.86 -15.17 -1.71
CA ALA A 195 4.37 -15.43 -3.07
C ALA A 195 3.94 -16.81 -3.57
N ALA A 196 4.05 -17.84 -2.74
CA ALA A 196 3.59 -19.19 -3.09
C ALA A 196 2.08 -19.23 -3.39
N LEU A 197 1.26 -18.63 -2.53
CA LEU A 197 -0.19 -18.54 -2.75
C LEU A 197 -0.54 -17.76 -4.02
N ARG A 198 0.18 -16.69 -4.34
CA ARG A 198 -0.02 -15.94 -5.60
C ARG A 198 0.27 -16.80 -6.82
N ASN A 199 1.34 -17.58 -6.79
CA ASN A 199 1.67 -18.49 -7.88
C ASN A 199 0.59 -19.58 -8.03
N GLU A 200 0.13 -20.16 -6.92
CA GLU A 200 -0.95 -21.14 -6.93
C GLU A 200 -2.25 -20.56 -7.52
N MET A 201 -2.65 -19.36 -7.10
CA MET A 201 -3.81 -18.66 -7.67
C MET A 201 -3.64 -18.40 -9.16
N GLN A 202 -2.45 -18.03 -9.61
CA GLN A 202 -2.16 -17.82 -11.02
C GLN A 202 -2.29 -19.12 -11.81
N GLU A 203 -1.77 -20.24 -11.30
CA GLU A 203 -1.91 -21.56 -11.93
C GLU A 203 -3.37 -21.99 -12.04
N GLN A 204 -4.17 -21.79 -10.98
CA GLN A 204 -5.60 -22.08 -10.98
C GLN A 204 -6.35 -21.24 -12.02
N LEU A 205 -6.03 -19.95 -12.15
CA LEU A 205 -6.64 -19.09 -13.18
C LEU A 205 -6.24 -19.52 -14.59
N LEU A 206 -5.00 -19.94 -14.80
CA LEU A 206 -4.54 -20.47 -16.09
C LEU A 206 -5.17 -21.82 -16.41
N ALA A 207 -5.58 -22.60 -15.41
CA ALA A 207 -6.25 -23.87 -15.60
C ALA A 207 -7.62 -23.73 -16.29
N GLU A 208 -8.30 -22.59 -16.14
CA GLU A 208 -9.59 -22.31 -16.79
C GLU A 208 -9.46 -21.93 -18.27
N LEU A 209 -8.25 -21.61 -18.73
CA LEU A 209 -8.00 -21.29 -20.14
C LEU A 209 -7.91 -22.56 -20.98
N ASN A 210 -8.45 -22.51 -22.21
CA ASN A 210 -8.26 -23.58 -23.18
C ASN A 210 -6.83 -23.59 -23.75
N ALA A 211 -6.45 -24.65 -24.47
CA ALA A 211 -5.08 -24.85 -24.95
C ALA A 211 -4.57 -23.67 -25.81
N ASP A 212 -5.38 -23.18 -26.74
CA ASP A 212 -4.99 -22.08 -27.63
C ASP A 212 -4.79 -20.76 -26.86
N GLN A 213 -5.64 -20.50 -25.86
CA GLN A 213 -5.53 -19.33 -24.99
C GLN A 213 -4.28 -19.38 -24.11
N ARG A 214 -3.91 -20.56 -23.58
CA ARG A 214 -2.68 -20.73 -22.79
C ARG A 214 -1.44 -20.52 -23.64
N THR A 215 -1.39 -21.07 -24.85
CA THR A 215 -0.28 -20.88 -25.78
C THR A 215 -0.10 -19.40 -26.10
N LYS A 216 -1.19 -18.71 -26.46
CA LYS A 216 -1.15 -17.26 -26.73
C LYS A 216 -0.74 -16.45 -25.50
N PHE A 217 -1.16 -16.85 -24.30
CA PHE A 217 -0.74 -16.20 -23.06
C PHE A 217 0.76 -16.39 -22.79
N GLN A 218 1.31 -17.57 -23.01
CA GLN A 218 2.75 -17.84 -22.90
C GLN A 218 3.56 -17.04 -23.94
N GLU A 219 3.08 -16.93 -25.17
CA GLU A 219 3.68 -16.07 -26.20
C GLU A 219 3.69 -14.59 -25.78
N MET A 220 2.61 -14.11 -25.16
CA MET A 220 2.54 -12.74 -24.63
C MET A 220 3.46 -12.50 -23.42
N LEU A 221 3.62 -13.51 -22.54
CA LEU A 221 4.55 -13.43 -21.42
C LEU A 221 6.00 -13.36 -21.88
N GLY A 222 6.32 -14.05 -22.98
CA GLY A 222 7.68 -14.15 -23.49
C GLY A 222 8.60 -14.96 -22.57
N SER A 223 9.91 -14.78 -22.75
CA SER A 223 10.90 -15.44 -21.90
C SER A 223 10.86 -14.91 -20.47
N PRO A 224 11.07 -15.76 -19.45
CA PRO A 224 11.18 -15.32 -18.06
C PRO A 224 12.23 -14.21 -17.94
N PHE A 225 11.84 -13.13 -17.27
CA PHE A 225 12.71 -12.01 -16.98
C PHE A 225 12.81 -11.83 -15.47
N GLU A 226 14.02 -11.97 -14.94
CA GLU A 226 14.28 -11.64 -13.54
C GLU A 226 14.44 -10.12 -13.43
N PHE A 227 13.40 -9.49 -12.89
CA PHE A 227 13.49 -8.09 -12.49
C PHE A 227 14.52 -7.98 -11.37
N GLN A 228 15.63 -7.28 -11.62
CA GLN A 228 16.57 -6.93 -10.56
C GLN A 228 15.82 -6.12 -9.51
N ASP A 229 15.73 -6.67 -8.30
CA ASP A 229 15.08 -6.00 -7.19
C ASP A 229 15.98 -4.86 -6.71
N ARG A 230 15.80 -3.67 -7.30
CA ARG A 230 16.52 -2.45 -6.89
C ARG A 230 16.12 -1.98 -5.48
N SER A 231 15.23 -2.70 -4.78
CA SER A 231 14.80 -2.38 -3.42
C SER A 231 15.73 -2.91 -2.32
N LEU A 232 16.61 -3.88 -2.62
CA LEU A 232 17.60 -4.37 -1.67
C LEU A 232 18.88 -3.55 -1.86
N GLY A 233 19.03 -2.53 -1.02
CA GLY A 233 20.29 -1.82 -0.87
C GLY A 233 21.43 -2.83 -0.82
N ARG A 234 22.40 -2.62 -1.72
CA ARG A 234 23.60 -3.45 -1.88
C ARG A 234 24.14 -3.81 -0.49
N PRO A 235 24.48 -5.08 -0.22
CA PRO A 235 25.19 -5.44 1.00
C PRO A 235 26.39 -4.51 1.11
N ARG A 236 26.55 -3.86 2.27
CA ARG A 236 27.77 -3.16 2.63
C ARG A 236 28.87 -4.24 2.53
N GLU A 237 29.63 -4.25 1.43
CA GLU A 237 30.91 -4.93 1.42
C GLU A 237 31.68 -4.28 2.57
N ALA A 238 31.83 -5.02 3.65
CA ALA A 238 32.83 -4.73 4.65
C ALA A 238 34.15 -4.74 3.88
N GLY A 239 34.65 -3.55 3.57
CA GLY A 239 35.99 -3.39 3.07
C GLY A 239 36.94 -3.80 4.19
N ASP A 240 37.35 -5.06 4.15
CA ASP A 240 38.69 -5.44 4.58
C ASP A 240 39.71 -4.79 3.63
N ASP A 241 40.86 -4.44 4.20
CA ASP A 241 42.15 -4.09 3.55
C ASP A 241 42.33 -2.68 2.96
N GLN A 242 42.78 -1.72 3.81
CA GLN A 242 44.19 -1.26 3.91
C GLN A 242 44.33 -0.04 4.83
#